data_AF-A0A3A4P6V6-F1
#
_entry.id   AF-A0A3A4P6V6-F1
#
_cell.length_a   1.000
_cell.length_b   1.000
_cell.length_c   1.000
_cell.angle_alpha   90.00
_cell.angle_beta   90.00
_cell.angle_gamma   90.00
#
_symmetry.space_group_name_H-M   'P 1'
#
loop_
_entity.id
_entity.type
_entity.pdbx_description
1 polymer ?
#
loop_
_entity_poly.entity_id
_entity_poly.type
_entity_poly.pdbx_seq_one_letter_code
_entity_poly.pdbx_strand_id
1 'polypeptide(L)'
;MIDLFLKGGFAMYPLLILSVVTVAIAIERTVYLRKARINTGEFMEAINGFLTRNALEDAHKHCESTSGPISRIIMAGLKNQKRGRDEVVRSIEDAGAIEVAQLERGILIIQTISKLAPLIGLFGTVTGMIRSFQAIGGAGGENPRMVAAGIGEALVATAAGLVVAIPAYFLGFYFMNLVGKFILDMQKSSIQLLDSLGELEEKIAERTQRFDTIGGDYLEI
;
A
#
# COMPACT_ATOMS: atom_id res chain seq x y z
N MET A 1 13.60 -30.68 10.24
CA MET A 1 13.63 -29.32 9.64
C MET A 1 15.06 -28.83 9.44
N ILE A 2 15.91 -28.81 10.47
CA ILE A 2 17.34 -28.44 10.35
C ILE A 2 18.09 -29.38 9.39
N ASP A 3 17.80 -30.69 9.41
CA ASP A 3 18.40 -31.64 8.46
C ASP A 3 17.96 -31.41 7.00
N LEU A 4 16.75 -30.90 6.77
CA LEU A 4 16.30 -30.51 5.43
C LEU A 4 17.01 -29.25 4.97
N PHE A 5 17.21 -28.29 5.88
CA PHE A 5 17.90 -27.05 5.59
C PHE A 5 19.36 -27.28 5.21
N LEU A 6 20.07 -28.13 5.96
CA LEU A 6 21.45 -28.51 5.64
C LEU A 6 21.55 -29.28 4.31
N LYS A 7 20.51 -30.06 3.97
CA LYS A 7 20.44 -30.79 2.70
C LYS A 7 20.15 -29.91 1.48
N GLY A 8 19.51 -28.76 1.62
CA GLY A 8 19.13 -27.89 0.50
C GLY A 8 20.25 -26.99 -0.05
N GLY A 9 21.46 -27.08 0.52
CA GLY A 9 22.64 -26.42 -0.03
C GLY A 9 22.63 -24.89 0.06
N PHE A 10 23.42 -24.25 -0.81
CA PHE A 10 23.65 -22.80 -0.77
C PHE A 10 22.38 -21.96 -0.99
N ALA A 11 21.42 -22.47 -1.77
CA ALA A 11 20.18 -21.76 -2.08
C ALA A 11 19.29 -21.53 -0.84
N MET A 12 19.48 -22.29 0.24
CA MET A 12 18.68 -22.17 1.46
C MET A 12 18.94 -20.87 2.24
N TYR A 13 20.16 -20.35 2.21
CA TYR A 13 20.53 -19.11 2.91
C TYR A 13 19.79 -17.87 2.36
N PRO A 14 19.82 -17.57 1.05
CA PRO A 14 19.05 -16.44 0.52
C PRO A 14 17.54 -16.66 0.71
N LEU A 15 17.03 -17.88 0.54
CA LEU A 15 15.61 -18.18 0.78
C LEU A 15 15.17 -17.91 2.23
N LEU A 16 16.02 -18.22 3.20
CA LEU A 16 15.75 -17.92 4.61
C LEU A 16 15.66 -16.41 4.85
N ILE A 17 16.60 -15.64 4.28
CA ILE A 17 16.59 -14.17 4.37
C ILE A 17 15.30 -13.61 3.76
N LEU A 18 14.94 -14.07 2.56
CA LEU A 18 13.71 -13.63 1.90
C LEU A 18 12.46 -13.96 2.72
N SER A 19 12.41 -15.15 3.34
CA SER A 19 11.31 -15.56 4.21
C SER A 19 11.17 -14.62 5.43
N VAL A 20 12.28 -14.30 6.10
CA VAL A 20 12.28 -13.38 7.25
C VAL A 20 11.84 -11.98 6.83
N VAL A 21 12.34 -11.48 5.70
CA VAL A 21 11.95 -10.17 5.15
C VAL A 21 10.45 -10.15 4.82
N THR A 22 9.91 -11.19 4.18
CA THR A 22 8.46 -11.29 3.90
C THR A 22 7.64 -11.20 5.16
N VAL A 23 7.99 -11.95 6.21
CA VAL A 23 7.25 -11.94 7.48
C VAL A 23 7.35 -10.58 8.17
N ALA A 24 8.55 -9.99 8.21
CA ALA A 24 8.76 -8.68 8.82
C ALA A 24 7.90 -7.59 8.15
N ILE A 25 7.91 -7.52 6.82
CA ILE A 25 7.09 -6.56 6.07
C ILE A 25 5.60 -6.87 6.25
N ALA A 26 5.20 -8.14 6.25
CA ALA A 26 3.79 -8.51 6.42
C ALA A 26 3.22 -8.07 7.78
N ILE A 27 3.99 -8.22 8.86
CA ILE A 27 3.60 -7.74 10.19
C ILE A 27 3.47 -6.22 10.20
N GLU A 28 4.50 -5.53 9.72
CA GLU A 28 4.54 -4.07 9.68
C GLU A 28 3.36 -3.50 8.87
N ARG A 29 3.09 -4.07 7.69
CA ARG A 29 1.95 -3.70 6.84
C ARG A 29 0.60 -3.98 7.49
N THR A 30 0.45 -5.12 8.17
CA THR A 30 -0.79 -5.45 8.89
C THR A 30 -1.10 -4.42 9.96
N VAL A 31 -0.09 -3.98 10.72
CA VAL A 31 -0.25 -2.95 11.76
C VAL A 31 -0.55 -1.59 11.13
N TYR A 32 0.18 -1.20 10.09
CA TYR A 32 0.00 0.07 9.40
C TYR A 32 -1.41 0.20 8.79
N LEU A 33 -1.84 -0.79 8.01
CA LEU A 33 -3.14 -0.78 7.33
C LEU A 33 -4.32 -0.86 8.31
N ARG A 34 -4.15 -1.53 9.46
CA ARG A 34 -5.16 -1.51 10.54
C ARG A 34 -5.29 -0.13 11.17
N LYS A 35 -4.18 0.57 11.41
CA LYS A 35 -4.17 1.93 11.96
C LYS A 35 -4.66 2.98 10.96
N ALA A 36 -4.47 2.75 9.67
CA ALA A 36 -4.93 3.64 8.60
C ALA A 36 -6.45 3.58 8.37
N ARG A 37 -7.12 2.53 8.90
CA ARG A 37 -8.56 2.34 8.72
C ARG A 37 -9.33 3.33 9.58
N ILE A 38 -10.14 4.15 8.92
CA ILE A 38 -11.11 5.04 9.55
C ILE A 38 -12.52 4.68 9.10
N ASN A 39 -13.53 5.14 9.84
CA ASN A 39 -14.90 5.09 9.37
C ASN A 39 -15.12 6.25 8.38
N THR A 40 -14.83 6.00 7.10
CA THR A 40 -14.89 7.02 6.04
C THR A 40 -16.24 7.71 5.97
N GLY A 41 -17.35 6.97 6.14
CA GLY A 41 -18.70 7.53 6.07
C GLY A 41 -18.96 8.54 7.19
N GLU A 42 -18.71 8.13 8.43
CA GLU A 42 -18.88 8.99 9.61
C GLU A 42 -17.95 10.21 9.56
N PHE A 43 -16.71 10.02 9.11
CA PHE A 43 -15.76 11.12 8.95
C PHE A 43 -16.24 12.15 7.91
N MET A 44 -16.67 11.70 6.73
CA MET A 44 -17.15 12.61 5.68
C MET A 44 -18.48 13.27 6.04
N GLU A 45 -19.36 12.59 6.78
CA GLU A 45 -20.60 13.16 7.30
C GLU A 45 -20.32 14.31 8.29
N ALA A 46 -19.36 14.11 9.19
CA ALA A 46 -18.90 15.18 10.10
C ALA A 46 -18.32 16.37 9.33
N ILE A 47 -17.44 16.12 8.35
CA ILE A 47 -16.85 17.17 7.50
C ILE A 47 -17.94 17.97 6.77
N ASN A 48 -18.90 17.29 6.13
CA ASN A 48 -20.00 17.96 5.44
C ASN A 48 -20.88 18.78 6.40
N GLY A 49 -21.09 18.28 7.62
CA GLY A 49 -21.79 19.02 8.68
C GLY A 49 -21.09 20.33 9.04
N PHE A 50 -19.75 20.31 9.16
CA PHE A 50 -18.95 21.50 9.44
C PHE A 50 -18.95 22.48 8.25
N LEU A 51 -18.82 21.98 7.02
CA LEU A 51 -18.84 22.82 5.81
C LEU A 51 -20.19 23.53 5.63
N THR A 52 -21.30 22.82 5.82
CA THR A 52 -22.66 23.38 5.70
C THR A 52 -22.91 24.52 6.70
N ARG A 53 -22.29 24.46 7.88
CA ARG A 53 -22.38 25.50 8.92
C ARG A 53 -21.32 26.58 8.79
N ASN A 54 -20.49 26.54 7.74
CA ASN A 54 -19.33 27.41 7.54
C ASN A 54 -18.32 27.37 8.71
N ALA A 55 -18.23 26.24 9.41
CA ALA A 55 -17.35 26.01 10.55
C ALA A 55 -16.01 25.38 10.11
N LEU A 56 -15.27 26.10 9.25
CA LEU A 56 -14.04 25.58 8.64
C LEU A 56 -12.98 25.21 9.68
N GLU A 57 -12.90 25.95 10.78
CA GLU A 57 -11.91 25.70 11.83
C GLU A 57 -12.17 24.40 12.60
N ASP A 58 -13.45 24.03 12.77
CA ASP A 58 -13.84 22.75 13.36
C ASP A 58 -13.54 21.58 12.41
N ALA A 59 -13.76 21.78 11.10
CA ALA A 59 -13.37 20.80 10.08
C ALA A 59 -11.84 20.53 10.10
N HIS A 60 -11.02 21.57 10.25
CA HIS A 60 -9.58 21.42 10.39
C HIS A 60 -9.22 20.61 11.65
N LYS A 61 -9.75 20.99 12.82
CA LYS A 61 -9.49 20.26 14.07
C LYS A 61 -9.89 18.78 13.98
N HIS A 62 -11.04 18.50 13.35
CA HIS A 62 -11.48 17.12 13.15
C HIS A 62 -10.51 16.31 12.29
N CYS A 63 -10.02 16.90 11.19
CA CYS A 63 -8.99 16.31 10.36
C CYS A 63 -7.66 16.07 11.10
N GLU A 64 -7.22 16.99 11.98
CA GLU A 64 -5.99 16.81 12.79
C GLU A 64 -6.12 15.69 13.82
N SER A 65 -7.30 15.58 14.44
CA SER A 65 -7.58 14.53 15.44
C SER A 65 -7.77 13.14 14.83
N THR A 66 -8.01 13.07 13.52
CA THR A 66 -8.28 11.81 12.80
C THR A 66 -7.03 11.33 12.08
N SER A 67 -6.50 10.17 12.48
CA SER A 67 -5.40 9.53 11.76
C SER A 67 -5.91 8.73 10.56
N GLY A 68 -5.46 9.04 9.35
CA GLY A 68 -5.78 8.23 8.17
C GLY A 68 -5.35 8.92 6.88
N PRO A 69 -5.34 8.18 5.75
CA PRO A 69 -5.02 8.76 4.45
C PRO A 69 -6.08 9.78 4.01
N ILE A 70 -7.35 9.48 4.26
CA ILE A 70 -8.48 10.35 3.88
C ILE A 70 -8.42 11.67 4.65
N SER A 71 -8.18 11.66 5.97
CA SER A 71 -8.09 12.89 6.74
C SER A 71 -6.95 13.80 6.26
N ARG A 72 -5.81 13.23 5.86
CA ARG A 72 -4.67 13.99 5.33
C ARG A 72 -4.98 14.64 3.97
N ILE A 73 -5.70 13.94 3.09
CA ILE A 73 -6.12 14.48 1.78
C ILE A 73 -7.16 15.57 1.95
N ILE A 74 -8.18 15.34 2.78
CA ILE A 74 -9.24 16.32 3.04
C ILE A 74 -8.64 17.57 3.69
N MET A 75 -7.71 17.41 4.63
CA MET A 75 -6.95 18.52 5.21
C MET A 75 -6.20 19.34 4.16
N ALA A 76 -5.54 18.68 3.19
CA ALA A 76 -4.82 19.36 2.13
C ALA A 76 -5.75 20.21 1.23
N GLY A 77 -6.94 19.70 0.93
CA GLY A 77 -7.97 20.44 0.21
C GLY A 77 -8.50 21.64 1.00
N LEU A 78 -8.88 21.43 2.27
CA LEU A 78 -9.42 22.49 3.14
C LEU A 78 -8.43 23.65 3.35
N LYS A 79 -7.13 23.35 3.52
CA LYS A 79 -6.09 24.38 3.69
C LYS A 79 -5.97 25.31 2.49
N ASN A 80 -6.26 24.84 1.29
CA ASN A 80 -6.12 25.59 0.05
C ASN A 80 -7.45 26.09 -0.52
N GLN A 81 -8.57 25.92 0.19
CA GLN A 81 -9.91 26.33 -0.25
C GLN A 81 -9.97 27.77 -0.77
N LYS A 82 -9.28 28.71 -0.11
CA LYS A 82 -9.30 30.14 -0.47
C LYS A 82 -8.51 30.49 -1.74
N ARG A 83 -7.76 29.55 -2.30
CA ARG A 83 -6.90 29.76 -3.48
C ARG A 83 -7.58 29.40 -4.81
N GLY A 84 -8.85 29.00 -4.75
CA GLY A 84 -9.65 28.61 -5.92
C GLY A 84 -9.62 27.10 -6.15
N ARG A 85 -10.64 26.64 -6.89
CA ARG A 85 -10.91 25.21 -7.13
C ARG A 85 -9.72 24.44 -7.70
N ASP A 86 -8.99 25.02 -8.66
CA ASP A 86 -7.86 24.35 -9.31
C ASP A 86 -6.73 24.03 -8.32
N GLU A 87 -6.44 24.95 -7.39
CA GLU A 87 -5.40 24.75 -6.37
C GLU A 87 -5.83 23.71 -5.33
N VAL A 88 -7.12 23.66 -4.99
CA VAL A 88 -7.69 22.63 -4.11
C VAL A 88 -7.54 21.25 -4.73
N VAL A 89 -7.92 21.10 -6.00
CA VAL A 89 -7.79 19.83 -6.75
C VAL A 89 -6.34 19.37 -6.77
N ARG A 90 -5.40 20.26 -7.14
CA ARG A 90 -3.97 19.93 -7.15
C ARG A 90 -3.46 19.50 -5.78
N SER A 91 -3.86 20.21 -4.72
CA SER A 91 -3.44 19.90 -3.35
C SER A 91 -3.94 18.51 -2.89
N ILE A 92 -5.16 18.16 -3.28
CA ILE A 92 -5.77 16.84 -3.03
C ILE A 92 -5.03 15.75 -3.81
N GLU A 93 -4.71 15.99 -5.08
CA GLU A 93 -3.99 15.05 -5.94
C GLU A 93 -2.57 14.78 -5.43
N ASP A 94 -1.82 15.84 -5.09
CA ASP A 94 -0.46 15.73 -4.56
C ASP A 94 -0.44 14.96 -3.23
N ALA A 95 -1.34 15.32 -2.30
CA ALA A 95 -1.48 14.60 -1.03
C ALA A 95 -1.90 13.13 -1.27
N GLY A 96 -2.83 12.90 -2.19
CA GLY A 96 -3.27 11.57 -2.58
C GLY A 96 -2.14 10.70 -3.09
N ALA A 97 -1.30 11.22 -3.99
CA ALA A 97 -0.15 10.50 -4.54
C ALA A 97 0.84 10.07 -3.45
N ILE A 98 1.12 10.96 -2.48
CA ILE A 98 1.99 10.66 -1.34
C ILE A 98 1.39 9.55 -0.47
N GLU A 99 0.08 9.60 -0.19
CA GLU A 99 -0.61 8.59 0.61
C GLU A 99 -0.64 7.23 -0.08
N VAL A 100 -0.89 7.18 -1.40
CA VAL A 100 -0.83 5.93 -2.18
C VAL A 100 0.57 5.30 -2.07
N ALA A 101 1.62 6.11 -2.26
CA ALA A 101 3.00 5.62 -2.14
C ALA A 101 3.30 5.05 -0.74
N GLN A 102 2.76 5.66 0.33
CA GLN A 102 2.92 5.15 1.69
C GLN A 102 2.14 3.86 1.95
N LEU A 103 0.93 3.74 1.41
CA LEU A 103 0.09 2.55 1.50
C LEU A 103 0.75 1.36 0.78
N GLU A 104 1.31 1.59 -0.41
CA GLU A 104 1.97 0.57 -1.23
C GLU A 104 3.37 0.16 -0.74
N ARG A 105 3.97 0.95 0.15
CA ARG A 105 5.34 0.72 0.64
C ARG A 105 5.52 -0.71 1.16
N GLY A 106 6.55 -1.40 0.67
CA GLY A 106 6.89 -2.76 1.10
C GLY A 106 6.08 -3.88 0.42
N ILE A 107 4.87 -3.59 -0.09
CA ILE A 107 4.07 -4.57 -0.84
C ILE A 107 4.82 -4.99 -2.11
N LEU A 108 5.44 -4.04 -2.81
CA LEU A 108 6.26 -4.31 -3.99
C LEU A 108 7.40 -5.30 -3.68
N ILE A 109 8.03 -5.17 -2.50
CA ILE A 109 9.11 -6.07 -2.08
C ILE A 109 8.57 -7.49 -1.89
N ILE A 110 7.43 -7.65 -1.22
CA ILE A 110 6.78 -8.95 -1.05
C ILE A 110 6.45 -9.59 -2.41
N GLN A 111 5.89 -8.82 -3.34
CA GLN A 111 5.57 -9.29 -4.69
C GLN A 111 6.82 -9.66 -5.50
N THR A 112 7.92 -8.94 -5.32
CA THR A 112 9.20 -9.29 -5.95
C THR A 112 9.73 -10.59 -5.35
N ILE A 113 9.68 -10.75 -4.02
CA ILE A 113 10.10 -11.99 -3.35
C ILE A 113 9.29 -13.20 -3.85
N SER A 114 7.98 -13.05 -4.02
CA SER A 114 7.15 -14.15 -4.52
C SER A 114 7.54 -14.63 -5.93
N LYS A 115 8.12 -13.74 -6.74
CA LYS A 115 8.63 -14.06 -8.08
C LYS A 115 10.07 -14.57 -8.05
N LEU A 116 10.91 -14.05 -7.16
CA LEU A 116 12.33 -14.42 -7.07
C LEU A 116 12.58 -15.73 -6.32
N ALA A 117 11.80 -16.03 -5.27
CA ALA A 117 12.03 -17.23 -4.45
C ALA A 117 11.98 -18.55 -5.25
N PRO A 118 11.03 -18.77 -6.19
CA PRO A 118 11.04 -19.96 -7.05
C PRO A 118 12.27 -20.01 -7.96
N LEU A 119 12.72 -18.87 -8.48
CA LEU A 119 13.90 -18.78 -9.34
C LEU A 119 15.18 -19.11 -8.58
N ILE A 120 15.28 -18.71 -7.31
CA ILE A 120 16.39 -19.09 -6.43
C ILE A 120 16.36 -20.60 -6.14
N GLY A 121 15.17 -21.16 -5.90
CA GLY A 121 15.01 -22.62 -5.74
C GLY A 121 15.43 -23.39 -6.99
N LEU A 122 15.03 -22.91 -8.18
CA LEU A 122 15.45 -23.46 -9.47
C LEU A 122 16.96 -23.33 -9.68
N PHE A 123 17.57 -22.19 -9.32
CA PHE A 123 19.02 -22.04 -9.35
C PHE A 123 19.72 -23.04 -8.42
N GLY A 124 19.13 -23.32 -7.25
CA GLY A 124 19.57 -24.39 -6.36
C GLY A 124 19.59 -25.76 -7.04
N THR A 125 18.60 -26.06 -7.89
CA THR A 125 18.61 -27.34 -8.62
C THR A 125 19.72 -27.43 -9.64
N VAL A 126 19.93 -26.37 -10.41
CA VAL A 126 20.97 -26.32 -11.44
C VAL A 126 22.34 -26.51 -10.79
N THR A 127 22.60 -25.81 -9.69
CA THR A 127 23.88 -25.92 -8.96
C THR A 127 24.07 -27.29 -8.30
N GLY A 128 23.02 -27.88 -7.71
CA GLY A 128 23.07 -29.23 -7.15
C GLY A 128 23.32 -30.32 -8.21
N MET A 129 22.70 -30.20 -9.39
CA MET A 129 22.92 -31.10 -10.51
C MET A 129 24.35 -30.97 -11.09
N ILE A 130 24.88 -29.75 -11.24
CA ILE A 130 26.26 -29.52 -11.69
C ILE A 130 27.25 -30.21 -10.73
N ARG A 131 27.09 -30.05 -9.42
CA ARG A 131 27.93 -30.71 -8.41
C ARG A 131 27.84 -32.24 -8.50
N SER A 132 26.63 -32.76 -8.71
CA SER A 132 26.40 -34.20 -8.88
C SER A 132 27.18 -34.77 -10.06
N PHE A 133 27.13 -34.10 -11.22
CA PHE A 133 27.85 -34.54 -12.41
C PHE A 133 29.37 -34.36 -12.31
N GLN A 134 29.85 -33.29 -11.67
CA GLN A 134 31.28 -33.10 -11.41
C GLN A 134 31.85 -34.21 -10.52
N ALA A 135 31.08 -34.67 -9.52
CA ALA A 135 31.48 -35.75 -8.64
C ALA A 135 31.63 -37.10 -9.37
N ILE A 136 30.87 -37.32 -10.45
CA ILE A 136 31.01 -38.50 -11.34
C ILE A 136 32.26 -38.38 -12.21
N GLY A 137 32.55 -37.19 -12.75
CA GLY A 137 33.69 -36.98 -13.65
C GLY A 137 35.07 -36.97 -12.98
N GLY A 138 35.14 -36.58 -11.69
CA GLY A 138 36.40 -36.46 -10.95
C GLY A 138 36.80 -37.71 -10.13
N ALA A 139 35.83 -38.51 -9.69
CA ALA A 139 36.08 -39.79 -9.07
C ALA A 139 35.99 -40.86 -10.17
N GLY A 140 37.07 -41.55 -10.50
CA GLY A 140 37.13 -42.57 -11.58
C GLY A 140 36.27 -43.83 -11.35
N GLY A 141 35.10 -43.71 -10.72
CA GLY A 141 34.12 -44.76 -10.52
C GLY A 141 32.72 -44.18 -10.27
N GLU A 142 31.72 -44.80 -10.88
CA GLU A 142 30.30 -44.50 -10.67
C GLU A 142 29.94 -44.72 -9.18
N ASN A 143 29.74 -43.65 -8.41
CA ASN A 143 29.15 -43.74 -7.07
C ASN A 143 27.70 -43.21 -7.11
N PRO A 144 26.71 -44.09 -7.35
CA PRO A 144 25.29 -43.72 -7.40
C PRO A 144 24.79 -42.96 -6.17
N ARG A 145 25.41 -43.16 -4.99
CA ARG A 145 25.01 -42.47 -3.75
C ARG A 145 25.32 -40.97 -3.80
N MET A 146 26.42 -40.55 -4.43
CA MET A 146 26.76 -39.13 -4.54
C MET A 146 25.79 -38.40 -5.47
N VAL A 147 25.41 -39.05 -6.57
CA VAL A 147 24.44 -38.51 -7.53
C VAL A 147 23.07 -38.37 -6.87
N ALA A 148 22.61 -39.40 -6.16
CA ALA A 148 21.35 -39.36 -5.42
C ALA A 148 21.33 -38.25 -4.36
N ALA A 149 22.45 -37.98 -3.69
CA ALA A 149 22.56 -36.92 -2.70
C ALA A 149 22.37 -35.52 -3.32
N GLY A 150 23.02 -35.22 -4.45
CA GLY A 150 22.90 -33.90 -5.08
C GLY A 150 21.57 -33.67 -5.81
N ILE A 151 20.93 -34.74 -6.33
CA ILE A 151 19.53 -34.68 -6.77
C ILE A 151 18.61 -34.38 -5.57
N GLY A 152 18.85 -35.00 -4.42
CA GLY A 152 18.13 -34.70 -3.18
C GLY A 152 18.26 -33.24 -2.76
N GLU A 153 19.46 -32.68 -2.78
CA GLU A 153 19.73 -31.26 -2.51
C GLU A 153 18.93 -30.35 -3.45
N ALA A 154 18.97 -30.64 -4.75
CA ALA A 154 18.23 -29.90 -5.77
C ALA A 154 16.71 -29.88 -5.50
N LEU A 155 16.11 -31.04 -5.22
CA LEU A 155 14.66 -31.12 -4.97
C LEU A 155 14.25 -30.35 -3.70
N VAL A 156 15.07 -30.40 -2.65
CA VAL A 156 14.81 -29.64 -1.41
C VAL A 156 14.89 -28.14 -1.66
N ALA A 157 15.87 -27.66 -2.43
CA ALA A 157 15.99 -26.24 -2.77
C ALA A 157 14.76 -25.71 -3.52
N THR A 158 14.21 -26.49 -4.46
CA THR A 158 12.96 -26.12 -5.17
C THR A 158 11.79 -26.03 -4.22
N ALA A 159 11.60 -27.08 -3.41
CA ALA A 159 10.49 -27.13 -2.47
C ALA A 159 10.54 -25.95 -1.50
N ALA A 160 11.73 -25.62 -0.99
CA ALA A 160 11.92 -24.47 -0.12
C ALA A 160 11.58 -23.14 -0.82
N GLY A 161 12.00 -22.97 -2.08
CA GLY A 161 11.65 -21.79 -2.88
C GLY A 161 10.15 -21.59 -3.02
N LEU A 162 9.40 -22.66 -3.26
CA LEU A 162 7.94 -22.64 -3.35
C LEU A 162 7.28 -22.33 -2.01
N VAL A 163 7.77 -22.92 -0.91
CA VAL A 163 7.26 -22.67 0.45
C VAL A 163 7.39 -21.19 0.84
N VAL A 164 8.42 -20.49 0.38
CA VAL A 164 8.56 -19.03 0.59
C VAL A 164 7.70 -18.23 -0.38
N ALA A 165 7.65 -18.64 -1.66
CA ALA A 165 6.97 -17.91 -2.71
C ALA A 165 5.45 -17.86 -2.55
N ILE A 166 4.83 -18.99 -2.18
CA ILE A 166 3.37 -19.11 -2.12
C ILE A 166 2.76 -18.16 -1.07
N PRO A 167 3.22 -18.14 0.20
CA PRO A 167 2.73 -17.18 1.17
C PRO A 167 3.04 -15.73 0.79
N ALA A 168 4.23 -15.45 0.25
CA ALA A 168 4.59 -14.10 -0.20
C ALA A 168 3.63 -13.61 -1.29
N TYR A 169 3.30 -14.45 -2.27
CA TYR A 169 2.35 -14.11 -3.33
C TYR A 169 0.97 -13.78 -2.76
N PHE A 170 0.46 -14.67 -1.91
CA PHE A 170 -0.85 -14.48 -1.28
C PHE A 170 -0.93 -13.19 -0.47
N LEU A 171 0.07 -12.93 0.38
CA LEU A 171 0.14 -11.72 1.19
C LEU A 171 0.26 -10.45 0.33
N GLY A 172 1.12 -10.48 -0.69
CA GLY A 172 1.29 -9.36 -1.62
C GLY A 172 0.00 -9.02 -2.36
N PHE A 173 -0.73 -10.04 -2.82
CA PHE A 173 -2.05 -9.85 -3.44
C PHE A 173 -3.09 -9.35 -2.44
N TYR A 174 -3.14 -9.92 -1.24
CA TYR A 174 -4.08 -9.51 -0.20
C TYR A 174 -3.90 -8.03 0.20
N PHE A 175 -2.67 -7.60 0.47
CA PHE A 175 -2.40 -6.22 0.84
C PHE A 175 -2.68 -5.25 -0.31
N MET A 176 -2.34 -5.62 -1.55
CA MET A 176 -2.63 -4.78 -2.71
C MET A 176 -4.14 -4.53 -2.89
N ASN A 177 -4.97 -5.58 -2.73
CA ASN A 177 -6.42 -5.40 -2.76
C ASN A 177 -6.93 -4.50 -1.63
N LEU A 178 -6.32 -4.57 -0.45
CA LEU A 178 -6.70 -3.71 0.66
C LEU A 178 -6.33 -2.25 0.38
N VAL A 179 -5.14 -2.00 -0.17
CA VAL A 179 -4.72 -0.67 -0.62
C VAL A 179 -5.66 -0.12 -1.69
N GLY A 180 -6.09 -0.95 -2.66
CA GLY A 180 -7.07 -0.56 -3.67
C GLY A 180 -8.38 -0.04 -3.07
N LYS A 181 -8.85 -0.61 -1.95
CA LYS A 181 -10.03 -0.09 -1.22
C LYS A 181 -9.77 1.28 -0.62
N PHE A 182 -8.60 1.49 0.00
CA PHE A 182 -8.21 2.81 0.51
C PHE A 182 -8.16 3.86 -0.59
N ILE A 183 -7.60 3.53 -1.76
CA ILE A 183 -7.54 4.45 -2.91
C ILE A 183 -8.94 4.84 -3.38
N LEU A 184 -9.86 3.87 -3.49
CA LEU A 184 -11.25 4.16 -3.87
C LEU A 184 -11.95 5.05 -2.84
N ASP A 185 -11.74 4.81 -1.55
CA ASP A 185 -12.33 5.63 -0.49
C ASP A 185 -11.76 7.04 -0.49
N MET A 186 -10.45 7.20 -0.73
CA MET A 186 -9.79 8.50 -0.93
C MET A 186 -10.40 9.26 -2.10
N GLN A 187 -10.53 8.62 -3.27
CA GLN A 187 -11.12 9.24 -4.47
C GLN A 187 -12.57 9.70 -4.24
N LYS A 188 -13.41 8.84 -3.65
CA LYS A 188 -14.79 9.20 -3.32
C LYS A 188 -14.87 10.38 -2.37
N SER A 189 -14.04 10.38 -1.33
CA SER A 189 -14.00 11.46 -0.34
C SER A 189 -13.54 12.78 -0.95
N SER A 190 -12.56 12.73 -1.86
CA SER A 190 -12.10 13.90 -2.61
C SER A 190 -13.19 14.51 -3.47
N ILE A 191 -13.95 13.68 -4.21
CA ILE A 191 -15.09 14.15 -5.04
C ILE A 191 -16.14 14.80 -4.15
N GLN A 192 -16.54 14.12 -3.06
CA GLN A 192 -17.54 14.64 -2.12
C GLN A 192 -17.11 15.96 -1.48
N LEU A 193 -15.82 16.14 -1.18
CA LEU A 193 -15.29 17.41 -0.69
C LEU A 193 -15.40 18.51 -1.74
N LEU A 194 -14.99 18.25 -2.99
CA LEU A 194 -15.05 19.23 -4.06
C LEU A 194 -16.48 19.70 -4.34
N ASP A 195 -17.45 18.77 -4.33
CA ASP A 195 -18.86 19.09 -4.50
C ASP A 195 -19.37 19.97 -3.33
N SER A 196 -19.02 19.59 -2.10
CA SER A 196 -19.43 20.33 -0.89
C SER A 196 -18.82 21.75 -0.83
N LEU A 197 -17.59 21.90 -1.32
CA LEU A 197 -16.93 23.21 -1.44
C LEU A 197 -17.58 24.07 -2.54
N GLY A 198 -17.94 23.47 -3.67
CA GLY A 198 -18.67 24.16 -4.75
C GLY A 198 -20.03 24.68 -4.30
N GLU A 199 -20.83 23.85 -3.62
CA GLU A 199 -22.12 24.28 -3.05
C GLU A 199 -21.97 25.41 -2.03
N LEU A 200 -20.88 25.41 -1.26
CA LEU A 200 -20.61 26.46 -0.29
C LEU A 200 -20.27 27.79 -0.99
N GLU A 201 -19.46 27.75 -2.05
CA GLU A 201 -19.12 28.91 -2.86
C GLU A 201 -20.39 29.52 -3.51
N GLU A 202 -21.27 28.70 -4.06
CA GLU A 202 -22.56 29.15 -4.61
C GLU A 202 -23.44 29.82 -3.54
N LYS A 203 -23.61 29.21 -2.37
CA LYS A 203 -24.40 29.78 -1.27
C LYS A 203 -23.83 31.10 -0.74
N ILE A 204 -22.51 31.25 -0.73
CA ILE A 204 -21.84 32.51 -0.33
C ILE A 204 -22.07 33.59 -1.39
N ALA A 205 -21.98 33.23 -2.69
CA ALA A 205 -22.25 34.15 -3.79
C ALA A 205 -23.70 34.65 -3.76
N GLU A 206 -24.67 33.75 -3.60
CA GLU A 206 -26.10 34.10 -3.47
C GLU A 206 -26.38 35.03 -2.28
N ARG A 207 -25.78 34.75 -1.12
CA ARG A 207 -25.93 35.61 0.06
C ARG A 207 -25.36 37.01 -0.19
N THR A 208 -24.17 37.09 -0.78
CA THR A 208 -23.51 38.36 -1.08
C THR A 208 -24.35 39.21 -2.04
N GLN A 209 -24.87 38.59 -3.12
CA GLN A 209 -25.75 39.26 -4.08
C GLN A 209 -27.07 39.74 -3.45
N ARG A 210 -27.61 39.00 -2.48
CA ARG A 210 -28.81 39.39 -1.73
C ARG A 210 -28.57 40.57 -0.79
N PHE A 211 -27.37 40.71 -0.24
CA PHE A 211 -27.01 41.87 0.58
C PHE A 211 -26.83 43.14 -0.27
N ASP A 212 -26.23 43.05 -1.46
CA ASP A 212 -26.06 44.20 -2.35
C ASP A 212 -27.40 44.73 -2.89
N THR A 213 -28.36 43.85 -3.15
CA THR A 213 -29.72 44.23 -3.58
C THR A 213 -30.54 44.88 -2.48
N ILE A 214 -30.40 44.45 -1.22
CA ILE A 214 -31.07 45.07 -0.07
C ILE A 214 -30.39 46.40 0.32
N GLY A 215 -29.07 46.52 0.18
CA GLY A 215 -28.32 47.75 0.49
C GLY A 215 -28.56 48.89 -0.52
N GLY A 216 -28.90 48.57 -1.77
CA GLY A 216 -29.25 49.55 -2.81
C GLY A 216 -30.58 50.26 -2.56
N ASP A 217 -31.59 49.54 -2.01
CA ASP A 217 -32.92 50.08 -1.74
C ASP A 217 -32.97 51.14 -0.62
N TYR A 218 -31.93 51.24 0.23
CA TYR A 218 -31.83 52.25 1.29
C TYR A 218 -31.10 53.53 0.87
N LEU A 219 -30.61 53.63 -0.37
CA LEU A 219 -29.93 54.82 -0.91
C LEU A 219 -30.78 55.62 -1.91
N GLU A 220 -32.02 55.18 -2.21
CA GLU A 220 -32.96 55.88 -3.11
C GLU A 220 -34.10 56.64 -2.38
N ILE A 221 -33.89 57.09 -1.14
CA ILE A 221 -34.85 57.99 -0.43
C ILE A 221 -34.18 59.31 -0.07
#